data_AF-A0A350LXX9-F1
#
_entry.id   AF-A0A350LXX9-F1
#
_cell.length_a   1.000
_cell.length_b   1.000
_cell.length_c   1.000
_cell.angle_alpha   90.00
_cell.angle_beta   90.00
_cell.angle_gamma   90.00
#
_symmetry.space_group_name_H-M   'P 1'
#
loop_
_entity.id
_entity.type
_entity.pdbx_description
1 polymer ?
#
loop_
_entity_poly.entity_id
_entity_poly.type
_entity_poly.pdbx_seq_one_letter_code
_entity_poly.pdbx_strand_id
1 'polypeptide(L)'
;MWKRLDVIFVLKSPLHIGYLPFKGFVISPTRYYIPGKNLWGVITKRATENLYPTRPSDKYREIGEQIKENFKFSYFYLYDGDTIFVPSYTEEGLIFGDKEQIINKFEFEHRFIGSRVLTAIDCYLGTAKDESLHEIEFIKDKFKDKEGQVKDTRLIGCIWVKNGTNLNGNEIECNEKKGIFVGSFNLIEELIIGGEQNYGFGLMKLERIINGRFPIKDSPEGGEIKIVIKENEPILSHFKYTKDISFCGDIEIIAGRGYFDIEEAGGKSATEYKKGAGKIISNKGYFLSPGTLLKSERKVSLDWNGILSEE
;
A
#
# COMPACT_ATOMS: atom_id res chain seq x y z
N MET A 1 17.13 10.08 13.39
CA MET A 1 16.98 8.64 13.70
C MET A 1 15.55 8.24 13.36
N TRP A 2 15.36 7.07 12.73
CA TRP A 2 14.04 6.54 12.37
C TRP A 2 13.59 5.50 13.39
N LYS A 3 12.31 5.53 13.76
CA LYS A 3 11.67 4.51 14.58
C LYS A 3 10.84 3.59 13.69
N ARG A 4 11.17 2.30 13.73
CA ARG A 4 10.50 1.25 12.98
C ARG A 4 9.33 0.68 13.79
N LEU A 5 8.18 0.50 13.14
CA LEU A 5 6.99 -0.14 13.68
C LEU A 5 6.48 -1.18 12.69
N ASP A 6 6.56 -2.45 13.05
CA ASP A 6 5.97 -3.55 12.28
C ASP A 6 4.52 -3.72 12.71
N VAL A 7 3.59 -3.47 11.80
CA VAL A 7 2.16 -3.27 12.09
C VAL A 7 1.33 -4.37 11.48
N ILE A 8 0.37 -4.89 12.23
CA ILE A 8 -0.63 -5.85 11.75
C ILE A 8 -2.00 -5.20 11.79
N PHE A 9 -2.63 -5.14 10.63
CA PHE A 9 -4.02 -4.73 10.45
C PHE A 9 -4.91 -5.95 10.23
N VAL A 10 -6.12 -5.89 10.74
CA VAL A 10 -7.20 -6.83 10.38
C VAL A 10 -8.14 -6.15 9.39
N LEU A 11 -8.45 -6.82 8.29
CA LEU A 11 -9.47 -6.36 7.35
C LEU A 11 -10.86 -6.52 7.99
N LYS A 12 -11.64 -5.44 7.96
CA LYS A 12 -13.05 -5.41 8.42
C LYS A 12 -14.04 -5.26 7.26
N SER A 13 -13.55 -5.01 6.06
CA SER A 13 -14.31 -5.12 4.82
C SER A 13 -13.42 -5.54 3.65
N PRO A 14 -13.99 -6.05 2.54
CA PRO A 14 -13.22 -6.41 1.35
C PRO A 14 -12.33 -5.27 0.87
N LEU A 15 -11.14 -5.59 0.36
CA LEU A 15 -10.17 -4.58 -0.07
C LEU A 15 -9.91 -4.68 -1.57
N HIS A 16 -10.01 -3.55 -2.27
CA HIS A 16 -9.63 -3.42 -3.67
C HIS A 16 -8.51 -2.40 -3.83
N ILE A 17 -7.39 -2.84 -4.39
CA ILE A 17 -6.26 -1.99 -4.78
C ILE A 17 -6.08 -2.09 -6.30
N GLY A 18 -6.76 -1.22 -7.03
CA GLY A 18 -6.61 -1.14 -8.48
C GLY A 18 -5.23 -0.63 -8.92
N TYR A 19 -4.88 -0.90 -10.18
CA TYR A 19 -3.64 -0.44 -10.78
C TYR A 19 -3.80 -0.11 -12.26
N LEU A 20 -2.86 0.70 -12.79
CA LEU A 20 -2.82 1.13 -14.18
C LEU A 20 -1.56 0.60 -14.86
N PRO A 21 -1.60 0.27 -16.16
CA PRO A 21 -2.80 0.26 -17.00
C PRO A 21 -3.67 -0.97 -16.70
N PHE A 22 -4.98 -0.79 -16.51
CA PHE A 22 -5.92 -1.90 -16.66
C PHE A 22 -6.23 -2.00 -18.16
N LYS A 23 -5.90 -3.14 -18.78
CA LYS A 23 -6.31 -3.41 -20.17
C LYS A 23 -7.85 -3.38 -20.19
N GLY A 24 -8.47 -2.83 -21.24
CA GLY A 24 -9.91 -2.50 -21.33
C GLY A 24 -10.88 -3.68 -21.22
N PHE A 25 -10.86 -4.36 -20.08
CA PHE A 25 -11.72 -5.47 -19.72
C PHE A 25 -12.88 -4.97 -18.84
N VAL A 26 -13.94 -5.76 -18.83
CA VAL A 26 -15.06 -5.65 -17.88
C VAL A 26 -14.60 -5.91 -16.43
N ILE A 27 -13.40 -6.48 -16.24
CA ILE A 27 -12.84 -6.88 -14.95
C ILE A 27 -11.83 -5.85 -14.44
N SER A 28 -11.99 -5.41 -13.20
CA SER A 28 -11.10 -4.54 -12.44
C SER A 28 -10.26 -5.36 -11.46
N PRO A 29 -9.02 -5.74 -11.83
CA PRO A 29 -8.18 -6.59 -10.99
C PRO A 29 -7.67 -5.84 -9.75
N THR A 30 -7.38 -6.59 -8.69
CA THR A 30 -6.76 -6.06 -7.47
C THR A 30 -5.32 -6.51 -7.34
N ARG A 31 -4.44 -5.63 -6.83
CA ARG A 31 -3.14 -6.06 -6.33
C ARG A 31 -3.31 -6.99 -5.12
N TYR A 32 -2.38 -7.91 -4.95
CA TYR A 32 -2.31 -8.82 -3.80
C TYR A 32 -1.58 -8.23 -2.57
N TYR A 33 -1.16 -6.97 -2.68
CA TYR A 33 -0.46 -6.20 -1.65
C TYR A 33 -0.90 -4.74 -1.70
N ILE A 34 -0.63 -4.01 -0.63
CA ILE A 34 -0.92 -2.57 -0.55
C ILE A 34 0.39 -1.79 -0.70
N PRO A 35 0.54 -0.99 -1.77
CA PRO A 35 1.67 -0.07 -1.92
C PRO A 35 1.74 0.97 -0.79
N GLY A 36 2.96 1.39 -0.43
CA GLY A 36 3.19 2.42 0.59
C GLY A 36 2.53 3.77 0.25
N LYS A 37 2.35 4.10 -1.04
CA LYS A 37 1.61 5.29 -1.49
C LYS A 37 0.16 5.31 -0.98
N ASN A 38 -0.50 4.16 -0.86
CA ASN A 38 -1.86 4.08 -0.33
C ASN A 38 -1.88 4.42 1.17
N LEU A 39 -0.86 3.98 1.92
CA LEU A 39 -0.69 4.29 3.34
C LEU A 39 -0.41 5.78 3.55
N TRP A 40 0.47 6.37 2.75
CA TRP A 40 0.71 7.82 2.74
C TRP A 40 -0.59 8.59 2.53
N GLY A 41 -1.41 8.19 1.54
CA GLY A 41 -2.67 8.88 1.23
C GLY A 41 -3.67 8.84 2.39
N VAL A 42 -3.88 7.67 3.01
CA VAL A 42 -4.84 7.53 4.12
C VAL A 42 -4.34 8.22 5.39
N ILE A 43 -3.04 8.16 5.69
CA ILE A 43 -2.46 8.83 6.86
C ILE A 43 -2.50 10.34 6.68
N THR A 44 -2.18 10.85 5.49
CA THR A 44 -2.31 12.27 5.15
C THR A 44 -3.74 12.75 5.36
N LYS A 45 -4.73 11.98 4.89
CA LYS A 45 -6.15 12.28 5.09
C LYS A 45 -6.52 12.35 6.56
N ARG A 46 -6.21 11.31 7.33
CA ARG A 46 -6.52 11.25 8.76
C ARG A 46 -5.85 12.36 9.56
N ALA A 47 -4.57 12.62 9.30
CA ALA A 47 -3.86 13.70 9.96
C ALA A 47 -4.49 15.06 9.63
N THR A 48 -4.81 15.31 8.36
CA THR A 48 -5.40 16.58 7.91
C THR A 48 -6.79 16.79 8.48
N GLU A 49 -7.67 15.79 8.42
CA GLU A 49 -9.04 15.87 8.93
C GLU A 49 -9.07 16.01 10.46
N ASN A 50 -8.13 15.41 11.17
CA ASN A 50 -8.00 15.57 12.63
C ASN A 50 -7.46 16.95 13.02
N LEU A 51 -6.41 17.44 12.34
CA LEU A 51 -5.78 18.73 12.66
C LEU A 51 -6.62 19.93 12.19
N TYR A 52 -7.43 19.76 11.13
CA TYR A 52 -8.22 20.82 10.51
C TYR A 52 -9.67 20.38 10.25
N PRO A 53 -10.50 20.21 11.29
CA PRO A 53 -11.86 19.69 11.14
C PRO A 53 -12.80 20.60 10.33
N THR A 54 -12.52 21.90 10.25
CA THR A 54 -13.42 22.87 9.59
C THR A 54 -13.06 23.16 8.13
N ARG A 55 -11.77 23.13 7.77
CA ARG A 55 -11.28 23.40 6.40
C ARG A 55 -10.10 22.48 6.04
N PRO A 56 -10.28 21.15 5.98
CA PRO A 56 -9.20 20.23 5.69
C PRO A 56 -8.70 20.35 4.24
N SER A 57 -9.57 20.82 3.34
CA SER A 57 -9.31 20.81 1.90
C SER A 57 -8.02 21.55 1.51
N ASP A 58 -7.68 22.64 2.19
CA ASP A 58 -6.56 23.50 1.76
C ASP A 58 -5.22 23.02 2.34
N LYS A 59 -5.25 21.98 3.18
CA LYS A 59 -4.11 21.50 3.98
C LYS A 59 -3.59 20.12 3.58
N TYR A 60 -4.31 19.38 2.74
CA TYR A 60 -3.89 18.05 2.28
C TYR A 60 -2.50 18.01 1.64
N ARG A 61 -2.15 19.03 0.84
CA ARG A 61 -0.83 19.11 0.20
C ARG A 61 0.27 19.32 1.24
N GLU A 62 0.13 20.35 2.07
CA GLU A 62 1.09 20.71 3.11
C GLU A 62 1.32 19.55 4.09
N ILE A 63 0.25 18.93 4.58
CA ILE A 63 0.35 17.77 5.47
C ILE A 63 0.93 16.56 4.71
N GLY A 64 0.55 16.36 3.45
CA GLY A 64 1.10 15.28 2.63
C GLY A 64 2.62 15.40 2.41
N GLU A 65 3.12 16.62 2.24
CA GLU A 65 4.56 16.94 2.17
C GLU A 65 5.24 16.62 3.52
N GLN A 66 4.67 17.06 4.65
CA GLN A 66 5.19 16.75 5.98
C GLN A 66 5.19 15.23 6.27
N ILE A 67 4.15 14.50 5.88
CA ILE A 67 4.12 13.03 6.03
C ILE A 67 5.19 12.39 5.15
N LYS A 68 5.35 12.82 3.89
CA LYS A 68 6.39 12.30 2.97
C LYS A 68 7.81 12.45 3.54
N GLU A 69 8.11 13.57 4.19
CA GLU A 69 9.43 13.84 4.77
C GLU A 69 9.71 13.06 6.06
N ASN A 70 8.66 12.73 6.81
CA ASN A 70 8.78 12.21 8.17
C ASN A 70 8.30 10.76 8.34
N PHE A 71 7.68 10.19 7.30
CA PHE A 71 7.22 8.81 7.27
C PHE A 71 7.74 8.09 6.03
N LYS A 72 8.13 6.83 6.23
CA LYS A 72 8.36 5.87 5.14
C LYS A 72 7.47 4.65 5.36
N PHE A 73 6.95 4.08 4.29
CA PHE A 73 6.02 2.95 4.35
C PHE A 73 6.57 1.79 3.53
N SER A 74 6.57 0.58 4.10
CA SER A 74 6.76 -0.63 3.29
C SER A 74 5.48 -0.94 2.53
N TYR A 75 5.52 -1.99 1.73
CA TYR A 75 4.29 -2.60 1.23
C TYR A 75 3.70 -3.48 2.32
N PHE A 76 2.38 -3.61 2.32
CA PHE A 76 1.66 -4.49 3.23
C PHE A 76 1.20 -5.74 2.47
N TYR A 77 1.46 -6.89 3.06
CA TYR A 77 1.17 -8.22 2.50
C TYR A 77 0.16 -8.97 3.34
N LEU A 78 -0.55 -9.91 2.72
CA LEU A 78 -1.47 -10.78 3.44
C LEU A 78 -0.73 -11.62 4.47
N TYR A 79 -1.40 -11.86 5.59
CA TYR A 79 -0.85 -12.55 6.73
C TYR A 79 -1.98 -13.32 7.42
N ASP A 80 -1.77 -14.59 7.75
CA ASP A 80 -2.79 -15.42 8.38
C ASP A 80 -2.62 -15.60 9.89
N GLY A 81 -1.53 -15.09 10.45
CA GLY A 81 -1.15 -15.29 11.86
C GLY A 81 0.19 -16.00 12.02
N ASP A 82 0.58 -16.77 11.00
CA ASP A 82 1.80 -17.56 11.01
C ASP A 82 2.67 -17.14 9.82
N THR A 83 2.13 -17.25 8.60
CA THR A 83 2.82 -17.00 7.33
C THR A 83 2.55 -15.60 6.79
N ILE A 84 3.61 -14.90 6.37
CA ILE A 84 3.51 -13.68 5.56
C ILE A 84 3.55 -14.09 4.09
N PHE A 85 2.48 -13.81 3.35
CA PHE A 85 2.36 -14.16 1.93
C PHE A 85 3.07 -13.15 1.04
N VAL A 86 4.40 -13.03 1.19
CA VAL A 86 5.24 -12.27 0.27
C VAL A 86 5.37 -13.02 -1.07
N PRO A 87 5.33 -12.32 -2.21
CA PRO A 87 5.51 -12.95 -3.52
C PRO A 87 6.97 -13.37 -3.74
N SER A 88 7.18 -14.41 -4.54
CA SER A 88 8.49 -14.78 -5.07
C SER A 88 8.34 -15.46 -6.44
N TYR A 89 9.14 -15.04 -7.43
CA TYR A 89 9.13 -15.68 -8.74
C TYR A 89 10.05 -16.90 -8.76
N THR A 90 9.54 -17.99 -9.35
CA THR A 90 10.27 -19.26 -9.58
C THR A 90 10.16 -19.65 -11.05
N GLU A 91 10.87 -20.71 -11.46
CA GLU A 91 10.76 -21.27 -12.81
C GLU A 91 9.35 -21.78 -13.13
N GLU A 92 8.60 -22.21 -12.11
CA GLU A 92 7.24 -22.74 -12.22
C GLU A 92 6.17 -21.64 -12.15
N GLY A 93 6.58 -20.40 -11.84
CA GLY A 93 5.69 -19.23 -11.74
C GLY A 93 5.76 -18.54 -10.39
N LEU A 94 4.72 -17.74 -10.10
CA LEU A 94 4.63 -16.93 -8.88
C LEU A 94 4.12 -17.76 -7.71
N ILE A 95 4.89 -17.77 -6.63
CA ILE A 95 4.52 -18.37 -5.34
C ILE A 95 4.36 -17.27 -4.27
N PHE A 96 3.66 -17.62 -3.20
CA PHE A 96 3.40 -16.73 -2.07
C PHE A 96 3.69 -17.43 -0.75
N GLY A 97 4.39 -16.75 0.15
CA GLY A 97 4.66 -17.28 1.48
C GLY A 97 6.07 -17.01 1.96
N ASP A 98 6.34 -17.49 3.17
CA ASP A 98 7.65 -17.48 3.79
C ASP A 98 8.04 -18.91 4.21
N LYS A 99 8.97 -19.06 5.16
CA LYS A 99 9.50 -20.37 5.58
C LYS A 99 8.43 -21.31 6.16
N GLU A 100 7.34 -20.78 6.69
CA GLU A 100 6.29 -21.58 7.35
C GLU A 100 5.41 -22.30 6.32
N GLN A 101 5.05 -21.58 5.26
CA GLN A 101 4.18 -22.10 4.22
C GLN A 101 4.44 -21.35 2.92
N ILE A 102 4.59 -22.12 1.84
CA ILE A 102 4.65 -21.63 0.47
C ILE A 102 3.47 -22.23 -0.30
N ILE A 103 2.73 -21.38 -1.00
CA ILE A 103 1.62 -21.78 -1.86
C ILE A 103 1.77 -21.19 -3.25
N ASN A 104 1.24 -21.86 -4.26
CA ASN A 104 1.24 -21.31 -5.62
C ASN A 104 0.17 -20.21 -5.78
N LYS A 105 0.24 -19.48 -6.90
CA LYS A 105 -0.72 -18.41 -7.21
C LYS A 105 -2.18 -18.87 -7.16
N PHE A 106 -2.51 -20.04 -7.71
CA PHE A 106 -3.90 -20.53 -7.77
C PHE A 106 -4.47 -20.79 -6.38
N GLU A 107 -3.70 -21.42 -5.50
CA GLU A 107 -4.09 -21.64 -4.11
C GLU A 107 -4.24 -20.33 -3.34
N PHE A 108 -3.33 -19.38 -3.57
CA PHE A 108 -3.40 -18.05 -2.98
C PHE A 108 -4.68 -17.30 -3.40
N GLU A 109 -4.97 -17.27 -4.71
CA GLU A 109 -6.18 -16.64 -5.25
C GLU A 109 -7.45 -17.31 -4.72
N HIS A 110 -7.50 -18.64 -4.73
CA HIS A 110 -8.64 -19.39 -4.19
C HIS A 110 -8.92 -19.01 -2.73
N ARG A 111 -7.87 -18.90 -1.92
CA ARG A 111 -7.97 -18.60 -0.48
C ARG A 111 -8.37 -17.14 -0.23
N PHE A 112 -7.71 -16.18 -0.88
CA PHE A 112 -7.79 -14.78 -0.49
C PHE A 112 -8.51 -13.85 -1.47
N ILE A 113 -8.63 -14.23 -2.73
CA ILE A 113 -9.18 -13.35 -3.77
C ILE A 113 -10.61 -13.78 -4.11
N GLY A 114 -11.50 -12.80 -4.21
CA GLY A 114 -12.87 -12.98 -4.69
C GLY A 114 -13.16 -11.97 -5.79
N SER A 115 -14.23 -12.21 -6.53
CA SER A 115 -14.76 -11.24 -7.49
C SER A 115 -16.24 -11.00 -7.26
N ARG A 116 -16.70 -9.79 -7.64
CA ARG A 116 -18.11 -9.37 -7.56
C ARG A 116 -18.47 -8.65 -8.85
N VAL A 117 -19.61 -9.00 -9.41
CA VAL A 117 -20.19 -8.30 -10.56
C VAL A 117 -21.04 -7.14 -10.04
N LEU A 118 -20.75 -5.94 -10.52
CA LEU A 118 -21.43 -4.69 -10.19
C LEU A 118 -22.09 -4.12 -11.44
N THR A 119 -23.24 -3.47 -11.26
CA THR A 119 -23.92 -2.69 -12.30
C THR A 119 -24.43 -1.40 -11.69
N ALA A 120 -24.33 -0.29 -12.42
CA ALA A 120 -24.92 0.96 -11.97
C ALA A 120 -26.44 0.90 -12.11
N ILE A 121 -27.17 1.48 -11.18
CA ILE A 121 -28.63 1.59 -11.25
C ILE A 121 -28.97 2.92 -11.91
N ASP A 122 -29.83 2.89 -12.93
CA ASP A 122 -30.45 4.07 -13.50
C ASP A 122 -31.39 4.70 -12.45
N CYS A 123 -31.07 5.93 -12.03
CA CYS A 123 -31.79 6.59 -10.95
C CYS A 123 -33.22 7.05 -11.33
N TYR A 124 -33.58 7.04 -12.62
CA TYR A 124 -34.90 7.39 -13.11
C TYR A 124 -35.76 6.15 -13.37
N LEU A 125 -35.15 5.06 -13.82
CA LEU A 125 -35.85 3.83 -14.22
C LEU A 125 -35.80 2.73 -13.15
N GLY A 126 -34.87 2.80 -12.19
CA GLY A 126 -34.63 1.74 -11.21
C GLY A 126 -34.05 0.45 -11.81
N THR A 127 -33.65 0.49 -13.07
CA THR A 127 -33.08 -0.65 -13.82
C THR A 127 -31.56 -0.60 -13.84
N ALA A 128 -30.90 -1.69 -14.23
CA ALA A 128 -29.48 -1.66 -14.56
C ALA A 128 -29.25 -0.65 -15.70
N LYS A 129 -28.27 0.23 -15.53
CA LYS A 129 -27.86 1.19 -16.55
C LYS A 129 -27.10 0.43 -17.65
N ASP A 130 -27.43 0.71 -18.90
CA ASP A 130 -26.77 0.09 -20.04
C ASP A 130 -25.25 0.33 -20.01
N GLU A 131 -24.48 -0.68 -20.44
CA GLU A 131 -23.00 -0.70 -20.44
C GLU A 131 -22.30 -0.46 -19.08
N SER A 132 -23.01 -0.60 -17.96
CA SER A 132 -22.44 -0.34 -16.62
C SER A 132 -21.95 -1.60 -15.90
N LEU A 133 -22.04 -2.77 -16.52
CA LEU A 133 -21.56 -4.02 -15.94
C LEU A 133 -20.04 -3.96 -15.79
N HIS A 134 -19.54 -4.11 -14.58
CA HIS A 134 -18.12 -4.23 -14.29
C HIS A 134 -17.94 -5.26 -13.18
N GLU A 135 -16.99 -6.16 -13.37
CA GLU A 135 -16.54 -7.09 -12.35
C GLU A 135 -15.38 -6.47 -11.61
N ILE A 136 -15.36 -6.63 -10.29
CA ILE A 136 -14.26 -6.16 -9.44
C ILE A 136 -13.68 -7.32 -8.66
N GLU A 137 -12.37 -7.49 -8.76
CA GLU A 137 -11.62 -8.39 -7.90
C GLU A 137 -11.26 -7.71 -6.59
N PHE A 138 -11.23 -8.46 -5.52
CA PHE A 138 -10.90 -7.95 -4.20
C PHE A 138 -10.27 -9.00 -3.31
N ILE A 139 -9.50 -8.52 -2.35
CA ILE A 139 -9.02 -9.30 -1.23
C ILE A 139 -10.19 -9.48 -0.25
N LYS A 140 -10.53 -10.73 0.04
CA LYS A 140 -11.56 -11.11 1.01
C LYS A 140 -11.14 -10.65 2.41
N ASP A 141 -12.07 -10.12 3.18
CA ASP A 141 -11.89 -9.78 4.59
C ASP A 141 -11.84 -11.01 5.51
N LYS A 142 -12.34 -12.15 5.01
CA LYS A 142 -12.29 -13.45 5.69
C LYS A 142 -11.91 -14.56 4.71
N PHE A 143 -11.18 -15.55 5.20
CA PHE A 143 -10.81 -16.73 4.44
C PHE A 143 -11.08 -18.00 5.24
N LYS A 144 -11.19 -19.15 4.55
CA LYS A 144 -11.19 -20.47 5.19
C LYS A 144 -9.77 -21.00 5.25
N ASP A 145 -9.32 -21.41 6.43
CA ASP A 145 -8.03 -22.08 6.56
C ASP A 145 -8.10 -23.55 6.09
N LYS A 146 -6.97 -24.26 6.21
CA LYS A 146 -6.85 -25.67 5.81
C LYS A 146 -7.81 -26.59 6.57
N GLU A 147 -8.23 -26.19 7.77
CA GLU A 147 -9.18 -26.93 8.62
C GLU A 147 -10.64 -26.54 8.32
N GLY A 148 -10.86 -25.61 7.39
CA GLY A 148 -12.17 -25.08 7.03
C GLY A 148 -12.71 -24.02 8.00
N GLN A 149 -11.91 -23.59 8.98
CA GLN A 149 -12.30 -22.56 9.94
C GLN A 149 -12.24 -21.18 9.28
N VAL A 150 -13.24 -20.35 9.55
CA VAL A 150 -13.31 -18.98 9.03
C VAL A 150 -12.42 -18.08 9.90
N LYS A 151 -11.41 -17.48 9.28
CA LYS A 151 -10.48 -16.54 9.91
C LYS A 151 -10.55 -15.18 9.23
N ASP A 152 -10.27 -14.13 10.01
CA ASP A 152 -10.13 -12.78 9.49
C ASP A 152 -8.81 -12.66 8.71
N THR A 153 -8.86 -12.02 7.55
CA THR A 153 -7.68 -11.69 6.74
C THR A 153 -6.90 -10.56 7.42
N ARG A 154 -5.60 -10.76 7.61
CA ARG A 154 -4.72 -9.72 8.16
C ARG A 154 -3.72 -9.25 7.12
N LEU A 155 -3.18 -8.08 7.37
CA LEU A 155 -2.14 -7.43 6.59
C LEU A 155 -0.99 -7.09 7.51
N ILE A 156 0.23 -7.36 7.10
CA ILE A 156 1.45 -7.00 7.83
C ILE A 156 2.37 -6.17 6.95
N GLY A 157 2.97 -5.17 7.55
CA GLY A 157 3.94 -4.29 6.92
C GLY A 157 4.68 -3.49 7.97
N CYS A 158 5.49 -2.54 7.52
CA CYS A 158 6.37 -1.75 8.34
C CYS A 158 6.17 -0.26 8.05
N ILE A 159 6.14 0.53 9.11
CA ILE A 159 6.09 1.99 9.07
C ILE A 159 7.31 2.52 9.81
N TRP A 160 8.04 3.44 9.17
CA TRP A 160 9.11 4.17 9.81
C TRP A 160 8.68 5.61 10.04
N VAL A 161 8.91 6.11 11.24
CA VAL A 161 8.62 7.49 11.63
C VAL A 161 9.90 8.15 12.10
N LYS A 162 10.19 9.34 11.60
CA LYS A 162 11.37 10.09 12.00
C LYS A 162 11.21 10.58 13.45
N ASN A 163 12.25 10.45 14.28
CA ASN A 163 12.20 10.94 15.67
C ASN A 163 12.09 12.46 15.71
N GLY A 164 11.31 12.99 16.66
CA GLY A 164 11.07 14.44 16.81
C GLY A 164 10.24 15.04 15.68
N THR A 165 9.44 14.22 15.00
CA THR A 165 8.52 14.70 13.95
C THR A 165 7.44 15.57 14.58
N ASN A 166 7.18 16.72 13.95
CA ASN A 166 6.04 17.57 14.26
C ASN A 166 5.17 17.74 13.02
N LEU A 167 3.85 17.60 13.17
CA LEU A 167 2.86 17.94 12.13
C LEU A 167 2.15 19.22 12.52
N ASN A 168 2.44 20.28 11.77
CA ASN A 168 1.90 21.62 12.01
C ASN A 168 1.95 22.04 13.51
N GLY A 169 3.11 21.83 14.14
CA GLY A 169 3.36 22.17 15.54
C GLY A 169 2.89 21.13 16.58
N ASN A 170 2.29 20.02 16.17
CA ASN A 170 1.91 18.91 17.06
C ASN A 170 2.93 17.79 16.97
N GLU A 171 3.51 17.40 18.10
CA GLU A 171 4.49 16.31 18.16
C GLU A 171 3.83 14.96 17.83
N ILE A 172 4.55 14.15 17.06
CA ILE A 172 4.15 12.77 16.79
C ILE A 172 4.78 11.85 17.83
N GLU A 173 3.94 11.17 18.59
CA GLU A 173 4.36 10.15 19.55
C GLU A 173 4.17 8.74 18.98
N CYS A 174 5.26 7.97 18.95
CA CYS A 174 5.23 6.58 18.50
C CYS A 174 5.25 5.61 19.69
N ASN A 175 4.10 4.98 19.95
CA ASN A 175 3.95 3.95 20.97
C ASN A 175 4.02 2.55 20.33
N GLU A 176 5.04 1.77 20.69
CA GLU A 176 5.29 0.42 20.16
C GLU A 176 4.20 -0.61 20.45
N LYS A 177 3.21 -0.28 21.30
CA LYS A 177 2.08 -1.15 21.59
C LYS A 177 0.74 -0.59 21.14
N LYS A 178 0.62 0.74 21.05
CA LYS A 178 -0.67 1.41 20.85
C LYS A 178 -0.83 2.06 19.48
N GLY A 179 0.25 2.51 18.83
CA GLY A 179 0.18 3.17 17.53
C GLY A 179 0.95 4.48 17.43
N ILE A 180 0.51 5.32 16.49
CA ILE A 180 1.17 6.58 16.14
C ILE A 180 0.20 7.71 16.45
N PHE A 181 0.55 8.59 17.37
CA PHE A 181 -0.35 9.58 17.93
C PHE A 181 0.03 11.00 17.52
N VAL A 182 -0.99 11.83 17.28
CA VAL A 182 -0.88 13.28 17.18
C VAL A 182 -1.83 13.86 18.21
N GLY A 183 -1.28 14.36 19.33
CA GLY A 183 -2.06 14.60 20.54
C GLY A 183 -2.69 13.30 21.05
N SER A 184 -4.00 13.28 21.26
CA SER A 184 -4.73 12.07 21.69
C SER A 184 -5.20 11.17 20.54
N PHE A 185 -5.01 11.59 19.28
CA PHE A 185 -5.56 10.90 18.12
C PHE A 185 -4.57 9.90 17.53
N ASN A 186 -4.99 8.64 17.37
CA ASN A 186 -4.18 7.60 16.74
C ASN A 186 -4.37 7.61 15.21
N LEU A 187 -3.31 7.98 14.49
CA LEU A 187 -3.29 8.05 13.04
C LEU A 187 -3.55 6.70 12.37
N ILE A 188 -3.18 5.60 13.02
CA ILE A 188 -3.22 4.25 12.43
C ILE A 188 -4.24 3.32 13.07
N GLU A 189 -5.12 3.78 13.97
CA GLU A 189 -6.11 2.91 14.62
C GLU A 189 -7.10 2.27 13.65
N GLU A 190 -7.63 3.08 12.72
CA GLU A 190 -8.61 2.66 11.73
C GLU A 190 -8.31 3.35 10.40
N LEU A 191 -8.14 2.59 9.34
CA LEU A 191 -7.74 3.10 8.03
C LEU A 191 -8.77 2.62 6.98
N ILE A 192 -9.15 3.52 6.06
CA ILE A 192 -9.96 3.18 4.89
C ILE A 192 -9.08 3.37 3.67
N ILE A 193 -8.71 2.26 3.01
CA ILE A 193 -7.73 2.24 1.91
C ILE A 193 -8.37 1.75 0.61
N GLY A 194 -7.90 2.30 -0.52
CA GLY A 194 -8.34 1.87 -1.85
C GLY A 194 -9.31 2.85 -2.50
N GLY A 195 -9.69 2.55 -3.75
CA GLY A 195 -10.54 3.42 -4.57
C GLY A 195 -12.04 3.27 -4.34
N GLU A 196 -12.46 2.12 -3.83
CA GLU A 196 -13.89 1.74 -3.74
C GLU A 196 -14.52 2.01 -2.37
N GLN A 197 -14.08 3.09 -1.71
CA GLN A 197 -14.52 3.43 -0.34
C GLN A 197 -16.04 3.64 -0.26
N ASN A 198 -16.64 4.23 -1.30
CA ASN A 198 -18.08 4.47 -1.38
C ASN A 198 -18.91 3.17 -1.52
N TYR A 199 -18.28 2.07 -1.93
CA TYR A 199 -18.90 0.75 -2.01
C TYR A 199 -18.62 -0.11 -0.77
N GLY A 200 -18.07 0.50 0.29
CA GLY A 200 -17.81 -0.16 1.57
C GLY A 200 -16.49 -0.94 1.64
N PHE A 201 -15.58 -0.72 0.70
CA PHE A 201 -14.30 -1.45 0.65
C PHE A 201 -13.22 -0.76 1.49
N GLY A 202 -12.27 -1.56 1.95
CA GLY A 202 -10.97 -1.11 2.41
C GLY A 202 -10.86 -0.72 3.87
N LEU A 203 -11.87 -1.00 4.70
CA LEU A 203 -11.81 -0.75 6.13
C LEU A 203 -10.87 -1.76 6.78
N MET A 204 -9.84 -1.25 7.47
CA MET A 204 -8.91 -2.06 8.26
C MET A 204 -8.63 -1.41 9.61
N LYS A 205 -8.44 -2.25 10.63
CA LYS A 205 -8.19 -1.80 12.01
C LYS A 205 -6.86 -2.32 12.51
N LEU A 206 -6.14 -1.51 13.27
CA LEU A 206 -4.91 -1.92 13.94
C LEU A 206 -5.24 -3.07 14.89
N GLU A 207 -4.61 -4.22 14.68
CA GLU A 207 -4.72 -5.37 15.60
C GLU A 207 -3.58 -5.31 16.63
N ARG A 208 -2.34 -5.14 16.15
CA ARG A 208 -1.13 -5.20 16.99
C ARG A 208 0.10 -4.65 16.27
N ILE A 209 1.12 -4.33 17.05
CA ILE A 209 2.47 -3.97 16.59
C ILE A 209 3.42 -5.06 17.10
N ILE A 210 4.21 -5.67 16.21
CA ILE A 210 5.15 -6.75 16.52
C ILE A 210 6.50 -6.46 15.87
N ASN A 211 7.36 -5.74 16.57
CA ASN A 211 8.68 -5.36 16.06
C ASN A 211 9.52 -6.58 15.68
N GLY A 212 10.13 -6.53 14.49
CA GLY A 212 11.09 -7.51 14.01
C GLY A 212 10.49 -8.71 13.28
N ARG A 213 9.17 -8.72 13.03
CA ARG A 213 8.51 -9.80 12.29
C ARG A 213 8.56 -9.60 10.78
N PHE A 214 8.54 -8.36 10.29
CA PHE A 214 8.50 -8.11 8.85
C PHE A 214 9.90 -8.28 8.21
N PRO A 215 10.05 -9.03 7.10
CA PRO A 215 11.35 -9.50 6.61
C PRO A 215 12.15 -8.45 5.81
N ILE A 216 12.18 -7.20 6.28
CA ILE A 216 13.07 -6.15 5.76
C ILE A 216 14.28 -6.03 6.67
N LYS A 217 15.47 -6.08 6.08
CA LYS A 217 16.75 -5.78 6.75
C LYS A 217 17.10 -4.33 6.48
N ASP A 218 16.61 -3.44 7.34
CA ASP A 218 16.86 -1.99 7.23
C ASP A 218 18.08 -1.53 8.03
N SER A 219 18.71 -0.48 7.54
CA SER A 219 19.83 0.21 8.17
C SER A 219 19.59 1.71 8.04
N PRO A 220 19.04 2.38 9.07
CA PRO A 220 18.78 3.81 9.01
C PRO A 220 20.09 4.60 9.10
N GLU A 221 20.57 5.12 7.96
CA GLU A 221 21.82 5.89 7.83
C GLU A 221 21.52 7.27 7.21
N GLY A 222 22.14 8.33 7.72
CA GLY A 222 22.11 9.65 7.05
C GLY A 222 20.75 10.32 6.91
N GLY A 223 19.70 9.82 7.58
CA GLY A 223 18.33 10.31 7.40
C GLY A 223 17.53 9.54 6.34
N GLU A 224 18.14 8.55 5.70
CA GLU A 224 17.49 7.60 4.79
C GLU A 224 17.33 6.22 5.45
N ILE A 225 16.55 5.37 4.80
CA ILE A 225 16.39 3.97 5.19
C ILE A 225 17.00 3.12 4.09
N LYS A 226 18.15 2.54 4.38
CA LYS A 226 18.84 1.65 3.46
C LYS A 226 18.39 0.23 3.66
N ILE A 227 18.22 -0.50 2.57
CA ILE A 227 17.83 -1.91 2.56
C ILE A 227 18.89 -2.68 1.76
N VAL A 228 19.34 -3.80 2.32
CA VAL A 228 20.23 -4.73 1.62
C VAL A 228 19.39 -5.85 1.02
N ILE A 229 19.40 -5.95 -0.31
CA ILE A 229 18.77 -7.06 -1.05
C ILE A 229 19.89 -8.03 -1.42
N LYS A 230 19.86 -9.24 -0.86
CA LYS A 230 20.85 -10.26 -1.20
C LYS A 230 20.55 -10.89 -2.55
N GLU A 231 21.57 -11.50 -3.13
CA GLU A 231 21.42 -12.28 -4.36
C GLU A 231 20.36 -13.38 -4.18
N ASN A 232 19.46 -13.50 -5.16
CA ASN A 232 18.34 -14.43 -5.20
C ASN A 232 17.37 -14.34 -4.00
N GLU A 233 17.39 -13.25 -3.22
CA GLU A 233 16.28 -12.91 -2.30
C GLU A 233 15.21 -12.11 -3.07
N PRO A 234 13.91 -12.38 -2.83
CA PRO A 234 12.82 -11.64 -3.48
C PRO A 234 12.73 -10.21 -2.96
N ILE A 235 12.60 -9.24 -3.88
CA ILE A 235 12.33 -7.85 -3.50
C ILE A 235 10.91 -7.71 -2.95
N LEU A 236 10.75 -6.96 -1.85
CA LEU A 236 9.48 -6.81 -1.14
C LEU A 236 8.72 -5.54 -1.50
N SER A 237 9.20 -4.79 -2.48
CA SER A 237 8.51 -3.65 -3.04
C SER A 237 9.03 -3.38 -4.44
N HIS A 238 8.36 -2.50 -5.16
CA HIS A 238 8.79 -2.14 -6.49
C HIS A 238 10.18 -1.50 -6.46
N PHE A 239 11.05 -1.94 -7.38
CA PHE A 239 12.41 -1.40 -7.53
C PHE A 239 12.58 -0.80 -8.91
N LYS A 240 13.11 0.43 -8.99
CA LYS A 240 13.26 1.15 -10.26
C LYS A 240 14.13 0.34 -11.24
N TYR A 241 13.59 0.05 -12.42
CA TYR A 241 14.28 -0.74 -13.42
C TYR A 241 15.32 0.09 -14.20
N THR A 242 16.50 -0.48 -14.36
CA THR A 242 17.59 0.01 -15.20
C THR A 242 18.15 -1.18 -16.01
N LYS A 243 18.73 -0.91 -17.18
CA LYS A 243 19.16 -1.95 -18.12
C LYS A 243 20.31 -2.83 -17.61
N ASP A 244 21.04 -2.39 -16.59
CA ASP A 244 22.15 -3.10 -15.98
C ASP A 244 21.70 -4.15 -14.93
N ILE A 245 20.42 -4.16 -14.55
CA ILE A 245 19.92 -5.09 -13.54
C ILE A 245 19.61 -6.44 -14.20
N SER A 246 20.34 -7.47 -13.78
CA SER A 246 20.00 -8.86 -14.07
C SER A 246 19.00 -9.38 -13.03
N PHE A 247 17.83 -9.85 -13.48
CA PHE A 247 16.74 -10.29 -12.60
C PHE A 247 15.95 -11.47 -13.18
N CYS A 248 15.18 -12.12 -12.32
CA CYS A 248 14.14 -13.08 -12.69
C CYS A 248 12.83 -12.66 -12.01
N GLY A 249 11.83 -12.26 -12.80
CA GLY A 249 10.59 -11.69 -12.31
C GLY A 249 9.87 -10.90 -13.38
N ASP A 250 9.09 -9.91 -12.99
CA ASP A 250 8.26 -9.11 -13.90
C ASP A 250 8.58 -7.62 -13.82
N ILE A 251 8.27 -6.90 -14.91
CA ILE A 251 8.39 -5.44 -14.99
C ILE A 251 6.98 -4.86 -15.05
N GLU A 252 6.68 -3.96 -14.13
CA GLU A 252 5.43 -3.23 -14.08
C GLU A 252 5.64 -1.73 -14.36
N ILE A 253 4.67 -1.13 -15.03
CA ILE A 253 4.54 0.33 -15.08
C ILE A 253 3.74 0.76 -13.86
N ILE A 254 4.35 1.51 -12.95
CA ILE A 254 3.62 2.13 -11.85
C ILE A 254 3.15 3.49 -12.31
N ALA A 255 1.85 3.62 -12.52
CA ALA A 255 1.20 4.90 -12.79
C ALA A 255 0.01 5.10 -11.83
N GLY A 256 -0.20 6.33 -11.39
CA GLY A 256 -1.33 6.69 -10.54
C GLY A 256 -2.00 7.97 -10.98
N ARG A 257 -3.34 8.01 -10.91
CA ARG A 257 -4.11 9.23 -11.12
C ARG A 257 -4.28 9.98 -9.81
N GLY A 258 -4.03 11.29 -9.84
CA GLY A 258 -4.10 12.15 -8.65
C GLY A 258 -4.79 13.48 -8.92
N TYR A 259 -5.08 14.20 -7.83
CA TYR A 259 -5.49 15.60 -7.85
C TYR A 259 -4.30 16.54 -8.05
N PHE A 260 -3.12 16.12 -7.63
CA PHE A 260 -1.83 16.76 -7.80
C PHE A 260 -0.73 15.69 -7.81
N ASP A 261 0.45 16.03 -8.30
CA ASP A 261 1.64 15.22 -8.09
C ASP A 261 2.45 15.82 -6.93
N ILE A 262 2.76 15.00 -5.92
CA ILE A 262 3.55 15.38 -4.75
C ILE A 262 5.04 15.52 -5.11
N GLU A 263 5.47 14.97 -6.25
CA GLU A 263 6.84 15.11 -6.76
C GLU A 263 7.03 16.35 -7.64
N GLU A 264 5.97 16.89 -8.24
CA GLU A 264 6.06 18.10 -9.08
C GLU A 264 5.93 19.36 -8.21
N ALA A 265 7.08 19.89 -7.78
CA ALA A 265 7.18 21.20 -7.16
C ALA A 265 6.83 22.30 -8.19
N GLY A 266 5.74 23.05 -7.95
CA GLY A 266 5.41 24.25 -8.75
C GLY A 266 4.02 24.32 -9.41
N GLY A 267 3.08 23.42 -9.10
CA GLY A 267 1.75 23.45 -9.70
C GLY A 267 0.66 24.04 -8.79
N LYS A 268 0.27 25.29 -9.08
CA LYS A 268 -1.05 25.92 -8.83
C LYS A 268 -1.58 26.06 -7.38
N SER A 269 -2.27 27.18 -7.14
CA SER A 269 -2.89 27.55 -5.85
C SER A 269 -3.73 26.42 -5.24
N ALA A 270 -3.81 26.37 -3.91
CA ALA A 270 -4.62 25.43 -3.12
C ALA A 270 -6.10 25.34 -3.56
N THR A 271 -6.60 26.25 -4.38
CA THR A 271 -7.96 26.21 -4.93
C THR A 271 -8.10 25.47 -6.27
N GLU A 272 -7.01 25.18 -7.00
CA GLU A 272 -7.06 24.57 -8.34
C GLU A 272 -7.03 23.04 -8.36
N TYR A 273 -6.58 22.35 -7.30
CA TYR A 273 -6.58 20.86 -7.29
C TYR A 273 -8.00 20.28 -7.37
N LYS A 274 -9.04 21.04 -7.00
CA LYS A 274 -10.45 20.64 -7.16
C LYS A 274 -10.90 20.61 -8.64
N LYS A 275 -10.16 21.26 -9.55
CA LYS A 275 -10.48 21.33 -10.98
C LYS A 275 -9.82 20.19 -11.75
N GLY A 276 -10.38 18.99 -11.63
CA GLY A 276 -10.03 17.85 -12.48
C GLY A 276 -9.45 16.67 -11.72
N ALA A 277 -10.29 16.00 -10.93
CA ALA A 277 -9.96 14.74 -10.28
C ALA A 277 -9.38 13.74 -11.29
N GLY A 278 -8.21 13.18 -10.98
CA GLY A 278 -7.57 12.15 -11.78
C GLY A 278 -6.99 12.60 -13.13
N LYS A 279 -6.89 13.92 -13.39
CA LYS A 279 -6.25 14.44 -14.61
C LYS A 279 -4.72 14.32 -14.59
N ILE A 280 -4.11 14.29 -13.40
CA ILE A 280 -2.66 14.20 -13.27
C ILE A 280 -2.25 12.74 -13.19
N ILE A 281 -1.32 12.35 -14.08
CA ILE A 281 -0.69 11.03 -14.08
C ILE A 281 0.67 11.17 -13.42
N SER A 282 0.74 10.67 -12.19
CA SER A 282 1.95 10.63 -11.36
C SER A 282 2.69 9.30 -11.53
N ASN A 283 4.01 9.37 -11.37
CA ASN A 283 4.97 8.26 -11.49
C ASN A 283 5.00 7.65 -12.91
N LYS A 284 6.11 7.88 -13.63
CA LYS A 284 6.31 7.37 -14.99
C LYS A 284 7.63 6.62 -15.01
N GLY A 285 7.57 5.31 -14.85
CA GLY A 285 8.76 4.47 -14.85
C GLY A 285 8.41 2.99 -14.97
N TYR A 286 9.41 2.23 -15.40
CA TYR A 286 9.41 0.77 -15.32
C TYR A 286 10.01 0.39 -13.98
N PHE A 287 9.35 -0.52 -13.29
CA PHE A 287 9.78 -1.02 -11.99
C PHE A 287 9.73 -2.53 -12.00
N LEU A 288 10.71 -3.19 -11.39
CA LEU A 288 10.63 -4.60 -11.05
C LEU A 288 9.50 -4.79 -10.03
N SER A 289 8.64 -5.78 -10.25
CA SER A 289 7.51 -6.09 -9.37
C SER A 289 7.97 -6.78 -8.08
N PRO A 290 7.22 -6.66 -6.97
CA PRO A 290 7.47 -7.45 -5.78
C PRO A 290 7.54 -8.94 -6.06
N GLY A 291 8.51 -9.60 -5.45
CA GLY A 291 8.84 -11.02 -5.61
C GLY A 291 9.94 -11.29 -6.63
N THR A 292 10.33 -10.28 -7.42
CA THR A 292 11.43 -10.39 -8.39
C THR A 292 12.75 -10.71 -7.68
N LEU A 293 13.51 -11.67 -8.22
CA LEU A 293 14.80 -12.09 -7.72
C LEU A 293 15.92 -11.33 -8.44
N LEU A 294 16.81 -10.67 -7.69
CA LEU A 294 17.99 -10.02 -8.26
C LEU A 294 19.16 -11.01 -8.35
N LYS A 295 19.94 -10.94 -9.43
CA LYS A 295 21.13 -11.80 -9.66
C LYS A 295 22.42 -11.23 -9.07
N SER A 296 22.33 -10.17 -8.30
CA SER A 296 23.45 -9.55 -7.58
C SER A 296 22.92 -8.93 -6.29
N GLU A 297 23.72 -8.97 -5.22
CA GLU A 297 23.44 -8.17 -4.02
C GLU A 297 23.44 -6.68 -4.37
N ARG A 298 22.45 -5.93 -3.85
CA ARG A 298 22.37 -4.48 -4.01
C ARG A 298 21.97 -3.80 -2.71
N LYS A 299 22.54 -2.62 -2.48
CA LYS A 299 22.09 -1.66 -1.45
C LYS A 299 21.19 -0.65 -2.12
N VAL A 300 20.02 -0.42 -1.54
CA VAL A 300 18.99 0.46 -2.09
C VAL A 300 18.42 1.35 -1.01
N SER A 301 17.93 2.53 -1.38
CA SER A 301 17.21 3.44 -0.49
C SER A 301 15.70 3.24 -0.63
N LEU A 302 14.99 3.28 0.51
CA LEU A 302 13.53 3.21 0.57
C LEU A 302 12.92 4.61 0.53
N ASP A 303 12.07 4.86 -0.47
CA ASP A 303 11.35 6.11 -0.58
C ASP A 303 10.02 6.11 0.22
N TRP A 304 9.41 7.27 0.41
CA TRP A 304 8.21 7.48 1.24
C TRP A 304 7.03 6.62 0.81
N ASN A 305 6.90 6.36 -0.49
CA ASN A 305 5.85 5.54 -1.09
C ASN A 305 6.15 4.04 -1.06
N GLY A 306 7.28 3.64 -0.48
CA GLY A 306 7.76 2.26 -0.38
C GLY A 306 8.49 1.73 -1.61
N ILE A 307 8.71 2.56 -2.64
CA ILE A 307 9.50 2.20 -3.82
C ILE A 307 10.99 2.24 -3.46
N LEU A 308 11.75 1.31 -4.02
CA LEU A 308 13.19 1.22 -3.89
C LEU A 308 13.86 1.96 -5.05
N SER A 309 14.93 2.68 -4.73
CA SER A 309 15.82 3.30 -5.70
C SER A 309 17.27 2.95 -5.40
N GLU A 310 18.11 2.94 -6.44
CA GLU A 310 19.55 2.85 -6.25
C GLU A 310 20.08 4.05 -5.47
N GLU A 311 21.19 3.83 -4.75
CA GLU A 311 22.00 4.90 -4.17
C GLU A 311 22.61 5.80 -5.27
#